data_AF-A0A937SZA4-F1
#
_entry.id   AF-A0A937SZA4-F1
#
_cell.length_a   1.000
_cell.length_b   1.000
_cell.length_c   1.000
_cell.angle_alpha   90.00
_cell.angle_beta   90.00
_cell.angle_gamma   90.00
#
_symmetry.space_group_name_H-M   'P 1'
#
loop_
_entity.id
_entity.type
_entity.pdbx_description
1 polymer ?
#
loop_
_entity_poly.entity_id
_entity_poly.type
_entity_poly.pdbx_seq_one_letter_code
_entity_poly.pdbx_strand_id
1 'polypeptide(L)'
;MIIILVSGCDRDLKEHPLPESLKKELARKADPTIHDNDVSGTIALDPELKVSLSPSAGLFIFARPEGVDAGPPLAVKRHSVFEFPFEFEIGQLHTMIEGTQFEGSMNLTARLDQDGNRKSSPGDVEGKVQITGGQKGVQLVLDNLIQAEAYNIQGTVSVSEALQSKIPTNGTLFIFARPEGVKRGPPLAVKRVPDLQLPYEFTLGPQDIMMPGTAFEGPMVLAARIDVDGDARAGPDDIEGFISAQPGDRNVELLLNHLTGPAAGGN
;
A
#
# COMPACT_ATOMS: atom_id res chain seq x y z
N MET A 1 44.08 -64.18 0.24
CA MET A 1 43.48 -63.34 1.29
C MET A 1 43.96 -61.92 1.02
N ILE A 2 43.03 -61.07 0.59
CA ILE A 2 43.28 -59.76 -0.04
C ILE A 2 43.60 -58.71 1.05
N ILE A 3 44.68 -57.96 0.85
CA ILE A 3 45.05 -56.78 1.63
C ILE A 3 44.15 -55.62 1.17
N ILE A 4 43.29 -55.11 2.05
CA ILE A 4 42.47 -53.92 1.79
C ILE A 4 43.24 -52.70 2.34
N LEU A 5 43.82 -51.91 1.44
CA LEU A 5 44.33 -50.57 1.74
C LEU A 5 43.13 -49.62 1.83
N VAL A 6 42.84 -49.10 3.02
CA VAL A 6 41.90 -48.00 3.21
C VAL A 6 42.61 -46.71 2.81
N SER A 7 42.39 -46.24 1.59
CA SER A 7 42.78 -44.91 1.16
C SER A 7 41.74 -43.92 1.71
N GLY A 8 42.08 -43.27 2.83
CA GLY A 8 41.32 -42.14 3.34
C GLY A 8 41.48 -40.94 2.41
N CYS A 9 40.38 -40.48 1.80
CA CYS A 9 40.35 -39.21 1.11
C CYS A 9 40.29 -38.08 2.14
N ASP A 10 41.43 -37.44 2.40
CA ASP A 10 41.49 -36.12 3.00
C ASP A 10 40.83 -35.14 2.01
N ARG A 11 39.60 -34.72 2.30
CA ARG A 11 38.92 -33.66 1.55
C ARG A 11 39.21 -32.36 2.27
N ASP A 12 40.20 -31.62 1.77
CA ASP A 12 40.43 -30.23 2.14
C ASP A 12 39.10 -29.47 2.19
N LEU A 13 38.72 -29.02 3.38
CA LEU A 13 37.67 -28.04 3.57
C LEU A 13 38.16 -26.75 2.92
N LYS A 14 37.73 -26.51 1.67
CA LYS A 14 37.95 -25.22 1.02
C LYS A 14 37.23 -24.16 1.84
N GLU A 15 37.99 -23.40 2.62
CA GLU A 15 37.47 -22.19 3.26
C GLU A 15 37.01 -21.24 2.16
N HIS A 16 35.70 -21.03 2.07
CA HIS A 16 35.15 -19.99 1.21
C HIS A 16 35.38 -18.65 1.90
N PRO A 17 36.15 -17.72 1.29
CA PRO A 17 36.37 -16.42 1.89
C PRO A 17 35.03 -15.71 2.09
N LEU A 18 34.90 -15.00 3.22
CA LEU A 18 33.71 -14.20 3.51
C LEU A 18 33.38 -13.27 2.33
N PRO A 19 32.12 -13.20 1.87
CA PRO A 19 31.71 -12.27 0.83
C PRO A 19 32.10 -10.83 1.22
N GLU A 20 32.56 -10.03 0.26
CA GLU A 20 32.97 -8.64 0.51
C GLU A 20 31.84 -7.80 1.12
N SER A 21 30.59 -8.05 0.73
CA SER A 21 29.41 -7.41 1.33
C SER A 21 29.29 -7.70 2.82
N LEU A 22 29.52 -8.94 3.23
CA LEU A 22 29.47 -9.34 4.64
C LEU A 22 30.64 -8.75 5.43
N LYS A 23 31.84 -8.70 4.84
CA LYS A 23 33.00 -8.03 5.47
C LYS A 23 32.72 -6.55 5.72
N LYS A 24 32.17 -5.85 4.73
CA LYS A 24 31.78 -4.44 4.86
C LYS A 24 30.69 -4.23 5.90
N GLU A 25 29.68 -5.10 5.94
CA GLU A 25 28.62 -5.03 6.95
C GLU A 25 29.18 -5.21 8.37
N LEU A 26 30.06 -6.20 8.55
CA LEU A 26 30.74 -6.43 9.83
C LEU A 26 31.62 -5.25 10.24
N ALA A 27 32.38 -4.67 9.29
CA ALA A 27 33.20 -3.49 9.53
C ALA A 27 32.34 -2.28 9.93
N ARG A 28 31.22 -2.05 9.24
CA ARG A 28 30.25 -1.00 9.58
C ARG A 28 29.65 -1.18 10.97
N LYS A 29 29.29 -2.42 11.33
CA LYS A 29 28.76 -2.74 12.67
C LYS A 29 29.80 -2.63 13.79
N ALA A 30 31.09 -2.70 13.46
CA ALA A 30 32.19 -2.59 14.42
C ALA A 30 32.72 -1.16 14.58
N ASP A 31 32.27 -0.20 13.77
CA ASP A 31 32.68 1.20 13.87
C ASP A 31 32.14 1.81 15.18
N PRO A 32 33.01 2.30 16.08
CA PRO A 32 32.58 2.87 17.36
C PRO A 32 31.77 4.17 17.20
N THR A 33 31.87 4.86 16.07
CA THR A 33 31.15 6.11 15.78
C THR A 33 29.80 5.89 15.11
N ILE A 34 29.43 4.63 14.83
CA ILE A 34 28.23 4.28 14.08
C ILE A 34 26.93 4.74 14.75
N HIS A 35 26.98 5.02 16.06
CA HIS A 35 25.84 5.45 16.87
C HIS A 35 25.83 6.96 17.18
N ASP A 36 26.81 7.74 16.70
CA ASP A 36 26.96 9.16 17.05
C ASP A 36 25.72 9.98 16.66
N ASN A 37 25.12 9.65 15.51
CA ASN A 37 23.93 10.31 15.00
C ASN A 37 22.63 9.54 15.28
N ASP A 38 22.65 8.50 16.11
CA ASP A 38 21.43 7.76 16.43
C ASP A 38 20.44 8.66 17.14
N VAL A 39 19.19 8.62 16.70
CA VAL A 39 18.07 9.33 17.30
C VAL A 39 17.31 8.37 18.20
N SER A 40 16.97 8.84 19.41
CA SER A 40 16.23 8.02 20.38
C SER A 40 15.14 8.82 21.08
N GLY A 41 14.15 8.10 21.59
CA GLY A 41 13.00 8.70 22.24
C GLY A 41 11.91 7.69 22.56
N THR A 42 10.71 8.20 22.76
CA THR A 42 9.52 7.42 23.09
C THR A 42 8.42 7.67 22.08
N ILE A 43 7.76 6.58 21.66
CA ILE A 43 6.54 6.62 20.85
C ILE A 43 5.36 6.31 21.78
N ALA A 44 4.31 7.12 21.72
CA ALA A 44 3.05 6.88 22.41
C ALA A 44 1.89 6.80 21.41
N LEU A 45 0.83 6.07 21.77
CA LEU A 45 -0.43 6.09 21.04
C LEU A 45 -1.35 7.12 21.69
N ASP A 46 -1.96 7.99 20.88
CA ASP A 46 -2.97 8.92 21.37
C ASP A 46 -4.17 8.15 21.97
N PRO A 47 -4.46 8.30 23.28
CA PRO A 47 -5.56 7.60 23.92
C PRO A 47 -6.94 7.97 23.36
N GLU A 48 -7.09 9.12 22.69
CA GLU A 48 -8.37 9.56 22.12
C GLU A 48 -8.79 8.74 20.89
N LEU A 49 -7.83 8.15 20.16
CA LEU A 49 -8.12 7.39 18.92
C LEU A 49 -8.83 6.05 19.17
N LYS A 50 -8.79 5.50 20.39
CA LYS A 50 -9.44 4.24 20.78
C LYS A 50 -9.20 3.08 19.79
N VAL A 51 -7.98 2.98 19.27
CA VAL A 51 -7.59 1.96 18.29
C VAL A 51 -7.36 0.62 19.01
N SER A 52 -7.97 -0.45 18.49
CA SER A 52 -7.70 -1.82 18.94
C SER A 52 -6.55 -2.40 18.12
N LEU A 53 -5.56 -2.99 18.80
CA LEU A 53 -4.41 -3.59 18.13
C LEU A 53 -4.78 -4.94 17.49
N SER A 54 -4.49 -5.06 16.19
CA SER A 54 -4.50 -6.33 15.46
C SER A 54 -3.42 -7.28 16.00
N PRO A 55 -3.66 -8.61 16.07
CA PRO A 55 -2.64 -9.59 16.45
C PRO A 55 -1.40 -9.59 15.53
N SER A 56 -1.55 -9.11 14.29
CA SER A 56 -0.47 -8.98 13.31
C SER A 56 0.13 -7.58 13.24
N ALA A 57 -0.25 -6.68 14.15
CA ALA A 57 0.18 -5.29 14.09
C ALA A 57 1.70 -5.15 14.22
N GLY A 58 2.27 -4.24 13.43
CA GLY A 58 3.70 -3.92 13.44
C GLY A 58 3.93 -2.43 13.63
N LEU A 59 4.94 -2.07 14.41
CA LEU A 59 5.40 -0.70 14.53
C LEU A 59 6.57 -0.47 13.58
N PHE A 60 6.36 0.38 12.59
CA PHE A 60 7.40 0.85 11.67
C PHE A 60 7.86 2.23 12.09
N ILE A 61 9.17 2.44 12.09
CA ILE A 61 9.80 3.72 12.37
C ILE A 61 10.71 4.01 11.20
N PHE A 62 10.51 5.12 10.52
CA PHE A 62 11.33 5.47 9.37
C PHE A 62 11.62 6.97 9.32
N ALA A 63 12.79 7.29 8.78
CA ALA A 63 13.26 8.66 8.63
C ALA A 63 13.39 9.01 7.15
N ARG A 64 12.90 10.19 6.77
CA ARG A 64 13.10 10.80 5.45
C ARG A 64 13.84 12.11 5.61
N PRO A 65 14.80 12.46 4.73
CA PRO A 65 15.37 13.80 4.69
C PRO A 65 14.27 14.85 4.58
N GLU A 66 14.50 16.02 5.16
CA GLU A 66 13.58 17.15 5.03
C GLU A 66 13.34 17.49 3.54
N GLY A 67 12.09 17.80 3.18
CA GLY A 67 11.68 18.07 1.80
C GLY A 67 11.51 16.84 0.90
N VAL A 68 11.70 15.62 1.42
CA VAL A 68 11.48 14.37 0.68
C VAL A 68 10.21 13.68 1.18
N ASP A 69 9.15 13.73 0.38
CA ASP A 69 7.84 13.17 0.76
C ASP A 69 7.54 11.79 0.13
N ALA A 70 8.32 11.37 -0.87
CA ALA A 70 8.09 10.13 -1.62
C ALA A 70 9.37 9.29 -1.81
N GLY A 71 9.21 8.04 -2.26
CA GLY A 71 10.32 7.09 -2.48
C GLY A 71 10.69 6.24 -1.25
N PRO A 72 11.78 5.47 -1.26
CA PRO A 72 12.25 4.76 -0.06
C PRO A 72 12.74 5.73 1.03
N PRO A 73 12.55 5.42 2.31
CA PRO A 73 13.10 6.24 3.39
C PRO A 73 14.64 6.10 3.47
N LEU A 74 15.29 7.06 4.12
CA LEU A 74 16.73 7.02 4.40
C LEU A 74 17.05 5.84 5.33
N ALA A 75 16.27 5.71 6.40
CA ALA A 75 16.40 4.63 7.37
C ALA A 75 15.03 4.09 7.79
N VAL A 76 14.97 2.80 8.12
CA VAL A 76 13.75 2.13 8.56
C VAL A 76 14.06 1.06 9.59
N LYS A 77 13.18 0.95 10.58
CA LYS A 77 13.17 -0.10 11.60
C LYS A 77 11.75 -0.62 11.77
N ARG A 78 11.60 -1.94 11.93
CA ARG A 78 10.31 -2.60 12.16
C ARG A 78 10.37 -3.35 13.48
N HIS A 79 9.31 -3.23 14.27
CA HIS A 79 9.10 -3.96 15.51
C HIS A 79 7.78 -4.74 15.43
N SER A 80 7.84 -6.04 15.67
CA SER A 80 6.65 -6.92 15.76
C SER A 80 6.19 -7.15 17.20
N VAL A 81 7.00 -6.73 18.17
CA VAL A 81 6.70 -6.82 19.60
C VAL A 81 7.00 -5.45 20.19
N PHE A 82 5.99 -4.83 20.78
CA PHE A 82 6.05 -3.50 21.37
C PHE A 82 4.90 -3.33 22.36
N GLU A 83 5.09 -2.44 23.32
CA GLU A 83 4.04 -1.93 24.20
C GLU A 83 4.20 -0.41 24.25
N PHE A 84 3.10 0.33 24.35
CA PHE A 84 3.15 1.79 24.46
C PHE A 84 3.17 2.22 25.94
N PRO A 85 3.99 3.22 26.31
CA PRO A 85 4.95 3.92 25.46
C PRO A 85 6.15 3.04 25.06
N PHE A 86 6.56 3.15 23.81
CA PHE A 86 7.62 2.33 23.22
C PHE A 86 8.91 3.13 23.08
N GLU A 87 10.00 2.67 23.71
CA GLU A 87 11.32 3.25 23.53
C GLU A 87 11.91 2.84 22.18
N PHE A 88 12.44 3.81 21.43
CA PHE A 88 13.05 3.56 20.13
C PHE A 88 14.44 4.16 20.02
N GLU A 89 15.21 3.55 19.13
CA GLU A 89 16.47 4.08 18.61
C GLU A 89 16.56 3.74 17.12
N ILE A 90 16.89 4.74 16.31
CA ILE A 90 17.09 4.62 14.86
C ILE A 90 18.27 5.49 14.43
N GLY A 91 19.05 5.03 13.45
CA GLY A 91 20.21 5.77 12.99
C GLY A 91 21.02 5.02 11.94
N GLN A 92 22.34 5.15 11.94
CA GLN A 92 23.19 4.80 10.78
C GLN A 92 23.11 3.31 10.39
N LEU A 93 22.92 2.40 11.35
CA LEU A 93 22.77 0.97 11.06
C LEU A 93 21.46 0.61 10.35
N HIS A 94 20.48 1.50 10.38
CA HIS A 94 19.14 1.30 9.84
C HIS A 94 18.97 1.92 8.44
N THR A 95 20.03 2.49 7.86
CA THR A 95 19.97 3.10 6.53
C THR A 95 19.77 2.05 5.43
N MET A 96 18.96 2.39 4.43
CA MET A 96 18.59 1.45 3.37
C MET A 96 19.61 1.38 2.23
N ILE A 97 20.38 2.45 2.01
CA ILE A 97 21.30 2.59 0.88
C ILE A 97 22.73 2.70 1.41
N GLU A 98 23.62 1.83 0.94
CA GLU A 98 25.05 1.88 1.28
C GLU A 98 25.66 3.23 0.86
N GLY A 99 26.47 3.83 1.74
CA GLY A 99 27.13 5.11 1.51
C GLY A 99 26.30 6.34 1.91
N THR A 100 25.02 6.18 2.27
CA THR A 100 24.22 7.28 2.82
C THR A 100 24.51 7.50 4.31
N GLN A 101 24.53 8.76 4.72
CA GLN A 101 24.73 9.16 6.12
C GLN A 101 23.38 9.47 6.78
N PHE A 102 23.19 9.02 8.02
CA PHE A 102 22.06 9.39 8.85
C PHE A 102 22.38 10.70 9.58
N GLU A 103 22.18 11.83 8.91
CA GLU A 103 22.55 13.15 9.42
C GLU A 103 21.61 14.26 8.92
N GLY A 104 21.74 15.46 9.50
CA GLY A 104 20.94 16.62 9.13
C GLY A 104 19.49 16.57 9.62
N SER A 105 18.67 17.47 9.07
CA SER A 105 17.23 17.58 9.38
C SER A 105 16.42 16.53 8.63
N MET A 106 15.53 15.85 9.35
CA MET A 106 14.71 14.76 8.82
C MET A 106 13.30 14.80 9.41
N ASN A 107 12.36 14.21 8.67
CA ASN A 107 11.06 13.82 9.19
C ASN A 107 11.13 12.38 9.70
N LEU A 108 10.95 12.20 11.01
CA LEU A 108 10.74 10.88 11.61
C LEU A 108 9.25 10.58 11.61
N THR A 109 8.88 9.43 11.07
CA THR A 109 7.50 8.94 11.07
C THR A 109 7.46 7.59 11.74
N ALA A 110 6.53 7.41 12.67
CA ALA A 110 6.15 6.09 13.15
C ALA A 110 4.78 5.74 12.58
N ARG A 111 4.62 4.49 12.15
CA ARG A 111 3.36 3.93 11.69
C ARG A 111 3.08 2.64 12.44
N LEU A 112 1.93 2.60 13.09
CA LEU A 112 1.30 1.39 13.56
C LEU A 112 0.52 0.77 12.39
N ASP A 113 1.14 -0.19 11.74
CA ASP A 113 0.60 -0.97 10.63
C ASP A 113 -0.29 -2.10 11.18
N GLN A 114 -1.57 -2.10 10.80
CA GLN A 114 -2.56 -3.06 11.33
C GLN A 114 -2.71 -4.32 10.45
N ASP A 115 -2.37 -4.23 9.17
CA ASP A 115 -2.70 -5.24 8.15
C ASP A 115 -1.48 -5.87 7.47
N GLY A 116 -0.27 -5.37 7.75
CA GLY A 116 0.97 -5.84 7.17
C GLY A 116 1.32 -5.19 5.83
N ASN A 117 0.56 -4.18 5.38
CA ASN A 117 0.82 -3.49 4.13
C ASN A 117 2.07 -2.59 4.25
N ARG A 118 2.90 -2.63 3.21
CA ARG A 118 4.10 -1.80 3.11
C ARG A 118 3.76 -0.32 2.96
N LYS A 119 2.61 0.00 2.38
CA LYS A 119 2.10 1.37 2.28
C LYS A 119 1.07 1.62 3.37
N SER A 120 0.87 2.91 3.68
CA SER A 120 -0.16 3.33 4.61
C SER A 120 -1.51 2.88 4.09
N SER A 121 -2.29 2.25 4.97
CA SER A 121 -3.59 1.67 4.64
C SER A 121 -4.63 2.11 5.67
N PRO A 122 -5.92 2.10 5.30
CA PRO A 122 -6.99 2.39 6.24
C PRO A 122 -6.90 1.54 7.52
N GLY A 123 -7.00 2.19 8.67
CA GLY A 123 -6.83 1.54 9.99
C GLY A 123 -5.43 1.69 10.58
N ASP A 124 -4.41 2.00 9.76
CA ASP A 124 -3.09 2.35 10.28
C ASP A 124 -3.16 3.64 11.11
N VAL A 125 -2.24 3.78 12.06
CA VAL A 125 -2.07 5.03 12.83
C VAL A 125 -0.68 5.57 12.61
N GLU A 126 -0.58 6.83 12.22
CA GLU A 126 0.69 7.50 11.97
C GLU A 126 0.92 8.63 12.98
N GLY A 127 2.21 8.91 13.20
CA GLY A 127 2.70 10.07 13.94
C GLY A 127 3.98 10.57 13.29
N LYS A 128 4.17 11.88 13.24
CA LYS A 128 5.31 12.51 12.55
C LYS A 128 5.92 13.62 13.39
N VAL A 129 7.25 13.67 13.42
CA VAL A 129 8.00 14.71 14.12
C VAL A 129 9.26 15.07 13.33
N GLN A 130 9.65 16.35 13.34
CA GLN A 130 10.93 16.77 12.79
C GLN A 130 12.04 16.48 13.80
N ILE A 131 13.16 15.96 13.28
CA ILE A 131 14.34 15.62 14.07
C ILE A 131 15.61 16.11 13.38
N THR A 132 16.70 16.17 14.14
CA THR A 132 18.06 16.24 13.61
C THR A 132 18.83 14.99 14.04
N GLY A 133 19.77 14.52 13.22
CA GLY A 133 20.68 13.42 13.59
C GLY A 133 21.29 13.61 14.98
N GLY A 134 21.33 12.54 15.79
CA GLY A 134 21.84 12.53 17.16
C GLY A 134 20.85 13.00 18.24
N GLN A 135 19.66 13.51 17.87
CA GLN A 135 18.67 14.00 18.84
C GLN A 135 18.20 12.88 19.79
N LYS A 136 18.18 13.18 21.10
CA LYS A 136 17.75 12.26 22.15
C LYS A 136 16.48 12.79 22.85
N GLY A 137 15.69 11.88 23.42
CA GLY A 137 14.46 12.23 24.14
C GLY A 137 13.32 12.73 23.23
N VAL A 138 13.30 12.30 21.96
CA VAL A 138 12.23 12.64 21.02
C VAL A 138 10.89 12.08 21.53
N GLN A 139 9.86 12.91 21.52
CA GLN A 139 8.49 12.48 21.81
C GLN A 139 7.71 12.41 20.50
N LEU A 140 7.26 11.21 20.12
CA LEU A 140 6.45 10.99 18.94
C LEU A 140 5.11 10.40 19.37
N VAL A 141 4.01 11.04 18.98
CA VAL A 141 2.66 10.56 19.27
C VAL A 141 2.03 10.06 17.97
N LEU A 142 1.47 8.85 18.00
CA LEU A 142 0.62 8.32 16.95
C LEU A 142 -0.79 8.89 17.14
N ASP A 143 -1.13 9.92 16.38
CA ASP A 143 -2.33 10.76 16.55
C ASP A 143 -3.18 10.86 15.27
N ASN A 144 -2.71 10.30 14.15
CA ASN A 144 -3.41 10.34 12.87
C ASN A 144 -3.87 8.94 12.45
N LEU A 145 -5.15 8.62 12.68
CA LEU A 145 -5.78 7.41 12.14
C LEU A 145 -6.03 7.57 10.64
N ILE A 146 -5.46 6.68 9.84
CA ILE A 146 -5.65 6.64 8.40
C ILE A 146 -7.08 6.15 8.10
N GLN A 147 -7.92 7.08 7.65
CA GLN A 147 -9.32 6.82 7.35
C GLN A 147 -9.50 6.21 5.96
N ALA A 148 -10.41 5.25 5.82
CA ALA A 148 -10.72 4.60 4.54
C ALA A 148 -11.17 5.63 3.49
N GLU A 149 -11.86 6.67 3.95
CA GLU A 149 -12.44 7.71 3.16
C GLU A 149 -11.40 8.57 2.42
N ALA A 150 -10.18 8.65 2.96
CA ALA A 150 -9.07 9.33 2.30
C ALA A 150 -8.72 8.67 0.95
N TYR A 151 -8.91 7.35 0.84
CA TYR A 151 -8.59 6.53 -0.34
C TYR A 151 -9.75 6.41 -1.33
N ASN A 152 -10.94 6.89 -0.97
CA ASN A 152 -12.09 6.89 -1.88
C ASN A 152 -11.73 7.59 -3.19
N ILE A 153 -12.29 7.12 -4.29
CA ILE A 153 -12.36 7.83 -5.58
C ILE A 153 -13.77 8.41 -5.66
N GLN A 154 -13.86 9.72 -5.91
CA GLN A 154 -15.14 10.42 -5.96
C GLN A 154 -15.34 11.09 -7.32
N GLY A 155 -16.55 11.01 -7.85
CA GLY A 155 -16.85 11.55 -9.16
C GLY A 155 -18.28 11.36 -9.60
N THR A 156 -18.53 11.66 -10.87
CA THR A 156 -19.86 11.64 -11.48
C THR A 156 -19.87 10.67 -12.66
N VAL A 157 -20.86 9.78 -12.71
CA VAL A 157 -21.17 8.95 -13.88
C VAL A 157 -22.25 9.66 -14.72
N SER A 158 -22.01 9.80 -16.02
CA SER A 158 -22.99 10.33 -16.97
C SER A 158 -23.06 9.48 -18.24
N VAL A 159 -24.13 9.62 -19.02
CA VAL A 159 -24.29 8.94 -20.31
C VAL A 159 -24.21 9.95 -21.43
N SER A 160 -23.47 9.60 -22.49
CA SER A 160 -23.35 10.48 -23.67
C SER A 160 -24.71 10.75 -24.32
N GLU A 161 -24.87 11.93 -24.92
CA GLU A 161 -26.12 12.35 -25.56
C GLU A 161 -26.63 11.32 -26.59
N ALA A 162 -25.70 10.73 -27.35
CA ALA A 162 -26.01 9.71 -28.36
C ALA A 162 -26.65 8.42 -27.80
N LEU A 163 -26.44 8.12 -26.51
CA LEU A 163 -26.90 6.89 -25.87
C LEU A 163 -28.04 7.13 -24.86
N GLN A 164 -28.49 8.37 -24.63
CA GLN A 164 -29.58 8.67 -23.68
C GLN A 164 -30.87 7.90 -23.99
N SER A 165 -31.21 7.73 -25.28
CA SER A 165 -32.39 6.98 -25.71
C SER A 165 -32.27 5.46 -25.53
N LYS A 166 -31.09 4.97 -25.16
CA LYS A 166 -30.79 3.55 -24.93
C LYS A 166 -30.77 3.16 -23.45
N ILE A 167 -30.92 4.13 -22.54
CA ILE A 167 -30.90 3.86 -21.10
C ILE A 167 -32.12 2.98 -20.75
N PRO A 168 -31.92 1.79 -20.18
CA PRO A 168 -33.01 0.92 -19.75
C PRO A 168 -33.76 1.50 -18.55
N THR A 169 -35.07 1.27 -18.49
CA THR A 169 -35.95 1.80 -17.42
C THR A 169 -35.73 1.11 -16.07
N ASN A 170 -35.14 -0.08 -16.07
CA ASN A 170 -34.84 -0.91 -14.91
C ASN A 170 -33.35 -1.29 -14.83
N GLY A 171 -32.47 -0.47 -15.42
CA GLY A 171 -31.04 -0.73 -15.44
C GLY A 171 -30.41 -0.65 -14.06
N THR A 172 -29.41 -1.49 -13.81
CA THR A 172 -28.52 -1.37 -12.66
C THR A 172 -27.19 -0.78 -13.12
N LEU A 173 -26.71 0.26 -12.43
CA LEU A 173 -25.35 0.77 -12.64
C LEU A 173 -24.36 -0.01 -11.77
N PHE A 174 -23.36 -0.59 -12.41
CA PHE A 174 -22.19 -1.15 -11.76
C PHE A 174 -20.98 -0.26 -12.01
N ILE A 175 -20.19 -0.03 -10.97
CA ILE A 175 -18.90 0.69 -11.06
C ILE A 175 -17.83 -0.24 -10.50
N PHE A 176 -16.84 -0.56 -11.33
CA PHE A 176 -15.77 -1.50 -11.02
C PHE A 176 -14.44 -0.77 -10.95
N ALA A 177 -13.58 -1.19 -10.02
CA ALA A 177 -12.17 -0.87 -10.05
C ALA A 177 -11.36 -2.11 -10.43
N ARG A 178 -10.46 -1.99 -11.41
CA ARG A 178 -9.48 -3.02 -11.75
C ARG A 178 -8.08 -2.42 -11.71
N PRO A 179 -7.08 -3.09 -11.12
CA PRO A 179 -5.70 -2.63 -11.20
C PRO A 179 -5.28 -2.47 -12.66
N GLU A 180 -4.46 -1.46 -12.94
CA GLU A 180 -3.98 -1.20 -14.30
C GLU A 180 -3.27 -2.44 -14.89
N GLY A 181 -3.54 -2.75 -16.16
CA GLY A 181 -3.02 -3.94 -16.84
C GLY A 181 -3.78 -5.24 -16.56
N VAL A 182 -4.69 -5.29 -15.57
CA VAL A 182 -5.49 -6.49 -15.27
C VAL A 182 -6.76 -6.53 -16.12
N LYS A 183 -6.77 -7.39 -17.15
CA LYS A 183 -7.88 -7.51 -18.11
C LYS A 183 -8.92 -8.59 -17.79
N ARG A 184 -8.64 -9.51 -16.86
CA ARG A 184 -9.48 -10.69 -16.58
C ARG A 184 -9.58 -10.94 -15.07
N GLY A 185 -10.59 -11.70 -14.65
CA GLY A 185 -10.86 -12.04 -13.24
C GLY A 185 -11.90 -11.13 -12.58
N PRO A 186 -12.23 -11.36 -11.30
CA PRO A 186 -13.06 -10.42 -10.53
C PRO A 186 -12.40 -9.04 -10.43
N PRO A 187 -13.18 -7.96 -10.35
CA PRO A 187 -12.63 -6.63 -10.06
C PRO A 187 -12.10 -6.56 -8.62
N LEU A 188 -11.23 -5.58 -8.35
CA LEU A 188 -10.72 -5.30 -7.01
C LEU A 188 -11.86 -4.81 -6.10
N ALA A 189 -12.63 -3.85 -6.60
CA ALA A 189 -13.78 -3.28 -5.91
C ALA A 189 -14.97 -3.15 -6.87
N VAL A 190 -16.17 -3.21 -6.31
CA VAL A 190 -17.41 -3.07 -7.06
C VAL A 190 -18.46 -2.31 -6.26
N LYS A 191 -19.10 -1.35 -6.91
CA LYS A 191 -20.32 -0.71 -6.43
C LYS A 191 -21.49 -1.09 -7.33
N ARG A 192 -22.61 -1.44 -6.72
CA ARG A 192 -23.88 -1.71 -7.40
C ARG A 192 -24.91 -0.66 -7.00
N VAL A 193 -25.56 -0.07 -8.00
CA VAL A 193 -26.56 1.00 -7.86
C VAL A 193 -27.83 0.55 -8.59
N PRO A 194 -28.79 -0.06 -7.88
CA PRO A 194 -30.02 -0.58 -8.49
C PRO A 194 -31.02 0.53 -8.87
N ASP A 195 -31.07 1.63 -8.12
CA ASP A 195 -31.97 2.75 -8.38
C ASP A 195 -31.27 3.79 -9.27
N LEU A 196 -31.21 3.50 -10.57
CA LEU A 196 -30.46 4.31 -11.54
C LEU A 196 -31.04 5.73 -11.69
N GLN A 197 -30.28 6.72 -11.20
CA GLN A 197 -30.52 8.14 -11.44
C GLN A 197 -29.26 8.76 -12.02
N LEU A 198 -29.37 9.39 -13.19
CA LEU A 198 -28.23 9.97 -13.90
C LEU A 198 -28.39 11.49 -14.04
N PRO A 199 -27.29 12.27 -13.93
CA PRO A 199 -25.94 11.82 -13.55
C PRO A 199 -25.89 11.28 -12.11
N TYR A 200 -25.00 10.30 -11.87
CA TYR A 200 -24.87 9.64 -10.56
C TYR A 200 -23.54 10.03 -9.89
N GLU A 201 -23.62 10.66 -8.72
CA GLU A 201 -22.46 10.91 -7.87
C GLU A 201 -22.03 9.63 -7.16
N PHE A 202 -20.80 9.19 -7.40
CA PHE A 202 -20.25 7.97 -6.83
C PHE A 202 -19.08 8.24 -5.89
N THR A 203 -18.91 7.30 -4.97
CA THR A 203 -17.74 7.18 -4.10
C THR A 203 -17.33 5.73 -4.11
N LEU A 204 -16.15 5.37 -4.58
CA LEU A 204 -15.67 3.99 -4.65
C LEU A 204 -14.35 3.87 -3.89
N GLY A 205 -14.22 2.93 -2.96
CA GLY A 205 -13.00 2.84 -2.14
C GLY A 205 -12.82 1.53 -1.38
N PRO A 206 -12.03 1.53 -0.28
CA PRO A 206 -11.69 0.32 0.47
C PRO A 206 -12.90 -0.51 0.95
N GLN A 207 -14.01 0.16 1.27
CA GLN A 207 -15.27 -0.48 1.67
C GLN A 207 -15.94 -1.30 0.55
N ASP A 208 -15.59 -1.04 -0.70
CA ASP A 208 -16.18 -1.68 -1.88
C ASP A 208 -15.32 -2.86 -2.38
N ILE A 209 -14.21 -3.20 -1.69
CA ILE A 209 -13.31 -4.30 -2.06
C ILE A 209 -14.03 -5.65 -1.98
N MET A 210 -13.87 -6.49 -2.99
CA MET A 210 -14.52 -7.81 -3.05
C MET A 210 -13.87 -8.87 -2.17
N MET A 211 -12.54 -8.86 -2.06
CA MET A 211 -11.78 -9.86 -1.32
C MET A 211 -11.16 -9.21 -0.07
N PRO A 212 -11.58 -9.59 1.15
CA PRO A 212 -11.00 -9.06 2.38
C PRO A 212 -9.48 -9.26 2.43
N GLY A 213 -8.76 -8.26 2.94
CA GLY A 213 -7.29 -8.27 3.04
C GLY A 213 -6.55 -7.87 1.76
N THR A 214 -7.28 -7.51 0.69
CA THR A 214 -6.66 -6.91 -0.51
C THR A 214 -6.56 -5.39 -0.34
N ALA A 215 -5.43 -4.79 -0.74
CA ALA A 215 -5.24 -3.35 -0.62
C ALA A 215 -5.92 -2.57 -1.76
N PHE A 216 -6.58 -1.44 -1.44
CA PHE A 216 -7.11 -0.50 -2.42
C PHE A 216 -6.04 0.52 -2.82
N GLU A 217 -5.08 0.10 -3.65
CA GLU A 217 -3.91 0.90 -3.97
C GLU A 217 -3.48 0.84 -5.44
N GLY A 218 -2.70 1.86 -5.84
CA GLY A 218 -2.04 1.93 -7.14
C GLY A 218 -2.94 2.43 -8.29
N PRO A 219 -2.36 2.63 -9.48
CA PRO A 219 -3.12 2.99 -10.68
C PRO A 219 -4.17 1.93 -11.02
N MET A 220 -5.36 2.37 -11.39
CA MET A 220 -6.48 1.51 -11.73
C MET A 220 -7.27 2.05 -12.91
N VAL A 221 -8.05 1.17 -13.53
CA VAL A 221 -9.08 1.52 -14.50
C VAL A 221 -10.42 1.40 -13.80
N LEU A 222 -11.17 2.50 -13.76
CA LEU A 222 -12.58 2.46 -13.42
C LEU A 222 -13.39 2.15 -14.67
N ALA A 223 -14.30 1.19 -14.55
CA ALA A 223 -15.28 0.87 -15.57
C ALA A 223 -16.67 1.04 -14.96
N ALA A 224 -17.54 1.79 -15.63
CA ALA A 224 -18.95 1.82 -15.26
C ALA A 224 -19.78 1.21 -16.37
N ARG A 225 -20.86 0.53 -15.98
CA ARG A 225 -21.78 -0.16 -16.87
C ARG A 225 -23.20 -0.03 -16.39
N ILE A 226 -24.12 0.29 -17.29
CA ILE A 226 -25.55 0.12 -17.07
C ILE A 226 -25.95 -1.21 -17.70
N ASP A 227 -26.38 -2.13 -16.85
CA ASP A 227 -26.77 -3.48 -17.21
C ASP A 227 -28.30 -3.68 -17.02
N VAL A 228 -28.93 -4.45 -17.90
CA VAL A 228 -30.39 -4.65 -17.93
C VAL A 228 -30.86 -5.88 -17.15
N ASP A 229 -30.01 -6.91 -17.04
CA ASP A 229 -30.39 -8.23 -16.53
C ASP A 229 -29.99 -8.48 -15.06
N GLY A 230 -29.20 -7.55 -14.49
CA GLY A 230 -28.66 -7.59 -13.14
C GLY A 230 -27.39 -8.41 -12.98
N ASP A 231 -26.79 -8.94 -14.06
CA ASP A 231 -25.47 -9.58 -14.04
C ASP A 231 -24.37 -8.51 -14.11
N ALA A 232 -23.29 -8.72 -13.37
CA ALA A 232 -22.12 -7.84 -13.42
C ALA A 232 -21.21 -8.14 -14.62
N ARG A 233 -21.46 -9.23 -15.37
CA ARG A 233 -20.73 -9.56 -16.61
C ARG A 233 -21.10 -8.62 -17.74
N ALA A 234 -20.29 -8.60 -18.79
CA ALA A 234 -20.62 -7.84 -19.98
C ALA A 234 -21.70 -8.61 -20.73
N GLY A 235 -22.89 -8.05 -20.76
CA GLY A 235 -24.01 -8.46 -21.57
C GLY A 235 -24.01 -7.72 -22.93
N PRO A 236 -24.79 -8.22 -23.88
CA PRO A 236 -25.11 -7.47 -25.09
C PRO A 236 -25.98 -6.24 -24.75
N ASP A 237 -25.77 -5.14 -25.49
CA ASP A 237 -26.54 -3.89 -25.37
C ASP A 237 -26.32 -3.10 -24.06
N ASP A 238 -25.26 -3.40 -23.32
CA ASP A 238 -24.83 -2.62 -22.15
C ASP A 238 -24.24 -1.28 -22.55
N ILE A 239 -24.50 -0.25 -21.76
CA ILE A 239 -23.86 1.06 -21.91
C ILE A 239 -22.67 1.12 -20.95
N GLU A 240 -21.45 1.26 -21.48
CA GLU A 240 -20.22 1.29 -20.68
C GLU A 240 -19.30 2.47 -20.98
N GLY A 241 -18.37 2.71 -20.05
CA GLY A 241 -17.37 3.75 -20.11
C GLY A 241 -16.20 3.44 -19.18
N PHE A 242 -15.04 4.01 -19.49
CA PHE A 242 -13.78 3.69 -18.80
C PHE A 242 -12.94 4.94 -18.60
N ILE A 243 -12.22 4.99 -17.48
CA ILE A 243 -11.22 6.01 -17.18
C ILE A 243 -10.07 5.40 -16.38
N SER A 244 -8.91 6.05 -16.43
CA SER A 244 -7.85 5.81 -15.45
C SER A 244 -8.14 6.61 -14.17
N ALA A 245 -7.84 6.02 -13.02
CA ALA A 245 -7.94 6.66 -11.71
C ALA A 245 -6.90 6.10 -10.74
N GLN A 246 -6.77 6.75 -9.59
CA GLN A 246 -5.97 6.31 -8.46
C GLN A 246 -6.72 6.63 -7.15
N PRO A 247 -6.46 5.89 -6.05
CA PRO A 247 -7.10 6.16 -4.77
C PRO A 247 -6.89 7.61 -4.34
N GLY A 248 -7.93 8.26 -3.82
CA GLY A 248 -7.87 9.66 -3.44
C GLY A 248 -8.24 10.66 -4.55
N ASP A 249 -8.45 10.21 -5.79
CA ASP A 249 -8.95 11.10 -6.85
C ASP A 249 -10.34 11.68 -6.49
N ARG A 250 -10.59 12.92 -6.92
CA ARG A 250 -11.83 13.68 -6.65
C ARG A 250 -12.31 14.33 -7.94
N ASN A 251 -13.61 14.60 -8.04
CA ASN A 251 -14.24 15.26 -9.19
C ASN A 251 -13.97 14.52 -10.51
N VAL A 252 -13.96 13.20 -10.45
CA VAL A 252 -13.68 12.33 -11.60
C VAL A 252 -14.91 12.26 -12.50
N GLU A 253 -14.77 12.51 -13.80
CA GLU A 253 -15.87 12.38 -14.76
C GLU A 253 -15.79 11.04 -15.50
N LEU A 254 -16.78 10.18 -15.28
CA LEU A 254 -16.90 8.88 -15.95
C LEU A 254 -18.04 8.91 -16.97
N LEU A 255 -17.70 9.08 -18.24
CA LEU A 255 -18.66 9.15 -19.34
C LEU A 255 -18.91 7.76 -19.95
N LEU A 256 -20.17 7.31 -19.89
CA LEU A 256 -20.66 6.13 -20.58
C LEU A 256 -20.96 6.47 -22.04
N ASN A 257 -20.08 6.04 -22.95
CA ASN A 257 -20.10 6.41 -24.37
C ASN A 257 -19.94 5.23 -25.32
N HIS A 258 -19.91 4.00 -24.80
CA HIS A 258 -19.82 2.79 -25.59
C HIS A 258 -21.06 1.92 -25.37
N LEU A 259 -21.61 1.36 -26.45
CA LEU A 259 -22.64 0.34 -26.41
C LEU A 259 -21.99 -1.00 -26.77
N THR A 260 -22.10 -2.00 -25.89
CA THR A 260 -21.54 -3.32 -26.17
C THR A 260 -22.28 -3.97 -27.33
N GLY A 261 -21.54 -4.66 -28.21
CA GLY A 261 -22.10 -5.29 -29.39
C GLY A 261 -23.08 -6.43 -29.06
N PRO A 262 -23.91 -6.86 -30.03
CA PRO A 262 -24.85 -7.96 -29.83
C PRO A 262 -24.11 -9.24 -29.43
N ALA A 263 -24.77 -10.10 -28.64
CA ALA A 263 -24.19 -11.35 -28.17
C ALA A 263 -23.65 -12.11 -29.39
N ALA A 264 -22.38 -12.52 -29.33
CA ALA A 264 -21.78 -13.32 -30.39
C ALA A 264 -22.64 -14.58 -30.54
N GLY A 265 -23.47 -14.62 -31.60
CA GLY A 265 -24.27 -15.78 -31.94
C GLY A 265 -23.31 -16.94 -32.15
N GLY A 266 -23.40 -17.95 -31.29
CA GLY A 266 -22.70 -19.20 -31.50
C GLY A 266 -23.17 -19.83 -32.80
N ASN A 267 -22.24 -20.06 -33.72
CA ASN A 267 -22.37 -21.07 -34.77
C ASN A 267 -21.93 -22.42 -34.22
#